data_AF-A0AAN8IZB4-F1
#
_entry.id   AF-A0AAN8IZB4-F1
#
_cell.length_a   1.000
_cell.length_b   1.000
_cell.length_c   1.000
_cell.angle_alpha   90.00
_cell.angle_beta   90.00
_cell.angle_gamma   90.00
#
_symmetry.space_group_name_H-M   'P 1'
#
loop_
_entity.id
_entity.type
_entity.pdbx_description
1 polymer ?
#
loop_
_entity_poly.entity_id
_entity_poly.type
_entity_poly.pdbx_seq_one_letter_code
_entity_poly.pdbx_strand_id
1 'polypeptide(L)' 'MLFQVLLALLLLSALTTEGAGPREDVCKDRSRNCKNKLKWCTSDDSNRVYLMKVNCRKTCNFCDEPKIE' A
#
# COMPACT_ATOMS: atom_id res chain seq x y z
N MET A 1 -20.21 -21.18 36.83
CA MET A 1 -20.12 -19.71 36.68
C MET A 1 -18.75 -19.27 36.19
N LEU A 2 -17.67 -19.45 36.97
CA LEU A 2 -16.30 -19.04 36.60
C LEU A 2 -15.79 -19.66 35.28
N PHE A 3 -16.04 -20.96 35.07
CA PHE A 3 -15.64 -21.65 33.84
C PHE A 3 -16.32 -21.09 32.57
N GLN A 4 -17.57 -20.66 32.68
CA GLN A 4 -18.30 -20.05 31.57
C GLN A 4 -17.83 -18.62 31.27
N VAL A 5 -17.44 -17.87 32.31
CA VAL A 5 -16.84 -16.54 32.16
C VAL A 5 -15.48 -16.63 31.46
N LEU A 6 -14.66 -17.62 31.83
CA LEU A 6 -13.37 -17.88 31.17
C LEU A 6 -13.53 -18.27 29.69
N LEU A 7 -14.52 -19.11 29.37
CA LEU A 7 -14.82 -19.49 27.98
C LEU A 7 -15.27 -18.28 27.14
N ALA A 8 -16.12 -17.42 27.72
CA ALA A 8 -16.60 -16.21 27.05
C ALA A 8 -15.46 -15.21 26.77
N LEU A 9 -14.52 -15.04 27.71
CA LEU A 9 -13.33 -14.19 27.54
C LEU A 9 -12.41 -14.70 26.43
N LEU A 10 -12.19 -16.02 26.33
CA LEU A 10 -11.39 -16.63 25.26
C LEU A 10 -12.06 -16.44 23.89
N LEU A 11 -13.38 -16.61 23.79
CA LEU A 11 -14.11 -16.39 22.54
C LEU A 11 -14.10 -14.92 22.10
N LEU A 12 -14.21 -13.97 23.04
CA LEU A 12 -14.08 -12.53 22.76
C LEU A 12 -12.70 -12.17 22.21
N SER A 13 -11.63 -12.79 22.71
CA SER A 13 -10.27 -12.57 22.20
C SER A 13 -10.02 -13.11 20.79
N ALA A 14 -10.82 -14.10 20.35
CA ALA A 14 -10.75 -14.64 18.99
C ALA A 14 -11.50 -13.77 17.96
N LEU A 15 -12.42 -12.90 18.39
CA LEU A 15 -13.20 -12.04 17.49
C LEU A 15 -12.54 -10.70 17.15
N THR A 16 -11.44 -10.33 17.81
CA THR A 16 -10.66 -9.14 17.43
C THR A 16 -9.61 -9.49 16.39
N THR A 17 -10.06 -9.97 15.22
CA THR A 17 -9.25 -9.80 14.00
C THR A 17 -9.40 -8.35 13.59
N GLU A 18 -8.42 -7.55 13.99
CA GLU A 18 -8.28 -6.19 13.49
C GLU A 18 -8.18 -6.26 11.96
N GLY A 19 -9.12 -5.59 11.30
CA GLY A 19 -9.32 -5.63 9.87
C GLY A 19 -8.06 -5.27 9.08
N ALA A 20 -7.34 -6.28 8.63
CA ALA A 20 -6.54 -6.21 7.42
C ALA A 20 -7.38 -6.75 6.27
N GLY A 21 -8.49 -6.07 5.97
CA GLY A 21 -9.10 -6.19 4.65
C GLY A 21 -8.05 -5.85 3.58
N PRO A 22 -8.18 -6.35 2.34
CA PRO A 22 -7.25 -6.00 1.26
C PRO A 22 -7.12 -4.48 1.22
N ARG A 23 -5.92 -3.97 1.51
CA ARG A 23 -5.67 -2.54 1.34
C ARG A 23 -5.75 -2.30 -0.15
N GLU A 24 -6.90 -1.81 -0.60
CA GLU A 24 -7.07 -1.31 -1.95
C GLU A 24 -5.88 -0.39 -2.20
N ASP A 25 -5.03 -0.76 -3.16
CA ASP A 25 -3.78 -0.06 -3.39
C ASP A 25 -4.07 1.26 -4.10
N VAL A 26 -4.55 2.23 -3.33
CA VAL A 26 -4.93 3.54 -3.84
C VAL A 26 -3.74 4.13 -4.59
N CYS A 27 -3.93 4.37 -5.89
CA CYS A 27 -2.90 5.01 -6.70
C CYS A 27 -2.66 6.44 -6.19
N LYS A 28 -1.46 6.66 -5.67
CA LYS A 28 -1.05 7.95 -5.11
C LYS A 28 0.44 8.14 -5.29
N ASP A 29 0.84 9.40 -5.29
CA ASP A 29 2.24 9.77 -5.15
C ASP A 29 2.64 9.65 -3.67
N ARG A 30 3.80 9.04 -3.43
CA ARG A 30 4.43 8.92 -2.11
C ARG A 30 5.45 10.03 -1.88
N SER A 31 6.00 10.61 -2.95
CA SER A 31 6.96 11.71 -2.88
C SER A 31 6.29 13.05 -3.13
N ARG A 32 6.73 14.08 -2.39
CA ARG A 32 6.28 15.48 -2.59
C ARG A 32 6.91 16.13 -3.84
N ASN A 33 7.99 15.55 -4.36
CA ASN A 33 8.81 16.15 -5.41
C ASN A 33 8.56 15.55 -6.81
N CYS A 34 7.44 14.83 -7.00
CA CYS A 34 7.14 14.18 -8.28
C CYS A 34 7.04 15.16 -9.45
N LYS A 35 6.47 16.36 -9.22
CA LYS A 35 6.39 17.42 -10.23
C LYS A 35 7.76 17.85 -10.76
N ASN A 36 8.78 17.88 -9.90
CA ASN A 36 10.15 18.26 -10.28
C ASN A 36 10.89 17.15 -11.06
N LYS A 37 10.31 15.95 -11.09
CA LYS A 37 10.90 14.74 -11.68
C LYS A 37 10.07 14.19 -12.84
N LEU A 38 9.15 14.97 -13.43
CA LEU A 38 8.32 14.53 -14.57
C LEU A 38 9.14 13.91 -15.72
N LYS A 39 10.30 14.47 -16.04
CA LYS A 39 11.20 13.92 -17.08
C LYS A 39 11.75 12.52 -16.76
N TRP A 40 11.61 12.05 -15.53
CA TRP A 40 12.02 10.69 -15.13
C TRP A 40 10.96 9.64 -15.47
N CYS A 41 9.72 10.04 -15.77
CA CYS A 41 8.68 9.11 -16.21
C CYS A 41 9.05 8.40 -17.53
N THR A 42 9.76 9.10 -18.42
CA THR A 42 10.13 8.61 -19.76
C THR A 42 11.64 8.65 -19.99
N SER A 43 12.44 8.49 -18.93
CA SER A 43 13.90 8.51 -19.04
C SER A 43 14.42 7.16 -19.53
N ASP A 44 15.51 7.15 -20.31
CA ASP A 44 16.20 5.90 -20.69
C ASP A 44 16.96 5.25 -19.52
N ASP A 45 17.07 5.94 -18.39
CA ASP A 45 17.67 5.44 -17.15
C ASP A 45 16.60 4.66 -16.38
N SER A 46 16.74 3.34 -16.37
CA SER A 46 15.79 2.42 -15.73
C SER A 46 15.63 2.68 -14.24
N ASN A 47 16.67 3.15 -13.54
CA ASN A 47 16.57 3.49 -12.13
C ASN A 47 15.65 4.69 -11.90
N ARG A 48 15.69 5.69 -12.79
CA ARG A 48 14.79 6.85 -12.71
C ARG A 48 13.35 6.43 -12.93
N VAL A 49 13.10 5.61 -13.94
CA VAL A 49 11.75 5.09 -14.22
C VAL A 49 11.25 4.25 -13.03
N TYR A 50 12.08 3.36 -12.49
CA TYR A 50 11.76 2.58 -11.29
C TYR A 50 11.40 3.47 -10.09
N LEU A 51 12.20 4.50 -9.80
CA LEU A 51 11.90 5.46 -8.73
C LEU A 51 10.55 6.14 -8.94
N MET A 52 10.18 6.45 -10.19
CA MET A 52 8.88 7.03 -10.50
C MET A 52 7.72 6.02 -10.35
N LYS A 53 7.91 4.75 -10.76
CA LYS A 53 6.94 3.66 -10.53
C LYS A 53 6.65 3.41 -9.06
N VAL A 54 7.63 3.59 -8.18
CA VAL A 54 7.43 3.39 -6.73
C VAL A 54 6.84 4.64 -6.05
N ASN A 55 7.33 5.83 -6.41
CA ASN A 55 7.08 7.03 -5.62
C ASN A 55 6.11 8.03 -6.26
N CYS A 56 5.91 7.95 -7.57
CA CYS A 56 5.24 8.99 -8.36
C CYS A 56 4.26 8.41 -9.38
N ARG A 57 3.58 7.31 -9.00
CA ARG A 57 2.64 6.59 -9.88
C ARG A 57 1.57 7.47 -10.47
N LYS A 58 0.95 8.32 -9.64
CA LYS A 58 -0.15 9.19 -10.10
C LYS A 58 0.41 10.28 -11.03
N THR A 59 1.54 10.88 -10.67
CA THR A 59 2.19 11.89 -11.51
C THR A 59 2.63 11.35 -12.88
N CYS A 60 3.14 10.11 -12.95
CA CYS A 60 3.57 9.49 -14.20
C CYS A 60 2.51 8.61 -14.88
N ASN A 61 1.30 8.53 -14.33
CA ASN A 61 0.23 7.66 -14.80
C ASN A 61 0.58 6.15 -14.82
N PHE A 62 1.35 5.67 -13.83
CA PHE A 62 1.72 4.26 -13.63
C PHE A 62 0.77 3.53 -12.68
N CYS A 63 -0.50 3.92 -12.63
CA CYS A 63 -1.47 3.34 -11.70
C CYS A 63 -1.86 1.89 -12.04
N ASP A 64 -1.75 1.51 -13.31
CA ASP A 64 -2.18 0.20 -13.83
C ASP A 64 -1.03 -0.82 -13.92
N GLU A 65 0.17 -0.45 -13.46
CA GLU A 65 1.30 -1.37 -13.49
C GLU A 65 1.21 -2.37 -12.32
N PRO A 66 1.25 -3.69 -12.59
CA PRO A 66 1.25 -4.68 -11.54
C PRO A 66 2.46 -4.48 -10.63
N LYS A 67 2.24 -4.51 -9.32
CA LYS A 67 3.33 -4.58 -8.34
C LYS A 67 4.03 -5.91 -8.55
N ILE A 68 5.25 -5.87 -9.08
CA ILE A 68 6.16 -7.00 -9.05
C ILE A 68 6.75 -6.99 -7.64
N GLU A 69 6.24 -7.86 -6.77
CA GLU A 69 6.80 -8.15 -5.44
C GLU A 69 8.01 -9.09 -5.55
#